data_AF-A0A7K9N329-F1
#
_entry.id   AF-A0A7K9N329-F1
#
_cell.length_a   1.000
_cell.length_b   1.000
_cell.length_c   1.000
_cell.angle_alpha   90.00
_cell.angle_beta   90.00
_cell.angle_gamma   90.00
#
_symmetry.space_group_name_H-M   'P 1'
#
loop_
_entity.id
_entity.type
_entity.pdbx_description
1 polymer ?
#
loop_
_entity_poly.entity_id
_entity_poly.type
_entity_poly.pdbx_seq_one_letter_code
_entity_poly.pdbx_strand_id
1 'polypeptide(L)'
;DQKNICLSSWRIKVLTGNTAICVEGKRKDMKQLLWHSSAITERVTHNQVKTSSGAVYLLQGKIDSAAMRKEGFPYRFIKRFTFGFSRRWKEYVEEFLEERRR
;
A
#
# COMPACT_ATOMS: atom_id res chain seq x y z
N ASP A 1 19.72 7.10 -12.13
CA ASP A 1 18.59 6.15 -12.14
C ASP A 1 18.10 5.84 -10.73
N GLN A 2 16.83 6.10 -10.45
CA GLN A 2 16.23 5.76 -9.16
C GLN A 2 15.83 4.27 -9.19
N LYS A 3 16.52 3.44 -8.41
CA LYS A 3 16.25 1.98 -8.37
C LYS A 3 14.91 1.72 -7.70
N ASN A 4 14.00 1.05 -8.41
CA ASN A 4 12.70 0.64 -7.86
C ASN A 4 12.87 -0.41 -6.76
N ILE A 5 12.22 -0.22 -5.62
CA ILE A 5 12.18 -1.20 -4.52
C ILE A 5 11.05 -2.19 -4.81
N CYS A 6 11.34 -3.50 -4.81
CA CYS A 6 10.31 -4.52 -5.06
C CYS A 6 9.82 -5.13 -3.75
N LEU A 7 8.50 -5.08 -3.53
CA LEU A 7 7.81 -5.72 -2.41
C LEU A 7 6.95 -6.88 -2.90
N SER A 8 7.11 -8.05 -2.28
CA SER A 8 6.17 -9.18 -2.40
C SER A 8 5.40 -9.37 -1.09
N SER A 9 4.31 -10.15 -1.11
CA SER A 9 3.43 -10.34 0.05
C SER A 9 3.02 -8.98 0.65
N TRP A 10 2.67 -8.05 -0.23
CA TRP A 10 2.51 -6.66 0.15
C TRP A 10 1.10 -6.39 0.67
N ARG A 11 0.96 -5.42 1.58
CA ARG A 11 -0.30 -4.98 2.16
C ARG A 11 -0.30 -3.47 2.36
N ILE A 12 -1.49 -2.90 2.59
CA ILE A 12 -1.65 -1.50 2.98
C ILE A 12 -1.73 -1.42 4.51
N LYS A 13 -1.11 -0.40 5.08
CA LYS A 13 -1.25 0.01 6.48
C LYS A 13 -1.72 1.46 6.55
N VAL A 14 -2.46 1.77 7.60
CA VAL A 14 -2.83 3.15 7.94
C VAL A 14 -1.75 3.71 8.85
N LEU A 15 -1.25 4.91 8.52
CA LEU A 15 -0.32 5.65 9.36
C LEU A 15 -1.05 6.28 10.56
N THR A 16 -0.30 6.60 11.61
CA THR A 16 -0.83 7.15 12.85
C THR A 16 -1.76 8.34 12.61
N GLY A 17 -2.89 8.37 13.32
CA GLY A 17 -3.89 9.44 13.21
C GLY A 17 -4.83 9.31 12.00
N ASN A 18 -4.84 8.17 11.29
CA ASN A 18 -5.71 7.94 10.14
C ASN A 18 -5.55 9.03 9.05
N THR A 19 -4.33 9.52 8.83
CA THR A 19 -4.05 10.65 7.92
C THR A 19 -3.58 10.21 6.54
N ALA A 20 -2.93 9.06 6.45
CA ALA A 20 -2.35 8.55 5.22
C ALA A 20 -2.17 7.03 5.30
N ILE A 21 -1.79 6.43 4.18
CA ILE A 21 -1.45 5.01 4.10
C ILE A 21 0.00 4.81 3.68
N CYS A 22 0.59 3.68 4.08
CA CYS A 22 1.85 3.17 3.56
C CYS A 22 1.66 1.73 3.03
N VAL A 23 2.69 1.21 2.37
CA VAL A 23 2.76 -0.22 2.01
C VAL A 23 3.80 -0.93 2.86
N GLU A 24 3.47 -2.15 3.26
CA GLU A 24 4.39 -3.08 3.88
C GLU A 24 4.54 -4.33 3.02
N GLY A 25 5.64 -5.05 3.16
CA GLY A 25 5.83 -6.33 2.49
C GLY A 25 7.24 -6.87 2.69
N LYS A 26 7.55 -7.95 1.97
CA LYS A 26 8.89 -8.54 1.91
C LYS A 26 9.71 -7.86 0.83
N ARG A 27 10.79 -7.21 1.21
CA ARG A 27 11.67 -6.47 0.30
C ARG A 27 12.69 -7.39 -0.36
N LYS A 28 12.63 -7.48 -1.70
CA LYS A 28 13.40 -8.48 -2.45
C LYS A 28 14.91 -8.31 -2.39
N ASP A 29 15.38 -7.08 -2.56
CA ASP A 29 16.81 -6.73 -2.54
C ASP A 29 17.44 -6.84 -1.15
N MET A 30 16.62 -6.99 -0.10
CA MET A 30 17.05 -7.15 1.29
C MET A 30 16.69 -8.54 1.83
N LYS A 31 16.93 -9.59 1.05
CA LYS A 31 16.71 -10.99 1.47
C LYS A 31 15.30 -11.25 2.03
N GLN A 32 14.28 -10.63 1.44
CA GLN A 32 12.87 -10.76 1.86
C GLN A 32 12.58 -10.21 3.27
N LEU A 33 13.41 -9.29 3.79
CA LEU A 33 13.17 -8.62 5.06
C LEU A 33 11.80 -7.93 5.05
N LEU A 34 11.08 -8.02 6.18
CA LEU A 34 9.86 -7.26 6.39
C LEU A 34 10.20 -5.77 6.39
N TRP A 35 9.51 -5.02 5.52
CA TRP A 35 9.77 -3.62 5.29
C TRP A 35 8.46 -2.85 5.29
N HIS A 36 8.51 -1.60 5.73
CA HIS A 36 7.42 -0.65 5.61
C HIS A 36 7.90 0.62 4.89
N SER A 37 7.05 1.20 4.07
CA SER A 37 7.35 2.44 3.36
C SER A 37 6.95 3.67 4.20
N SER A 38 7.36 4.86 3.72
CA SER A 38 6.71 6.12 4.08
C SER A 38 5.35 6.27 3.36
N ALA A 39 4.64 7.36 3.61
CA ALA A 39 3.29 7.59 3.06
C ALA A 39 3.27 7.48 1.54
N ILE A 40 2.27 6.79 0.98
CA ILE A 40 2.02 6.76 -0.47
C ILE A 40 1.45 8.11 -0.90
N THR A 41 2.07 8.74 -1.90
CA THR A 41 1.66 10.06 -2.40
C THR A 41 1.17 10.02 -3.84
N GLU A 42 1.76 9.14 -4.66
CA GLU A 42 1.50 9.08 -6.11
C GLU A 42 1.41 7.65 -6.63
N ARG A 43 0.63 7.50 -7.69
CA ARG A 43 0.57 6.28 -8.52
C ARG A 43 1.37 6.53 -9.79
N VAL A 44 2.41 5.75 -10.02
CA VAL A 44 3.18 5.75 -11.28
C VAL A 44 2.47 4.86 -12.30
N THR A 45 2.24 3.59 -11.93
CA THR A 45 1.42 2.64 -12.68
C THR A 45 0.52 1.88 -11.72
N HIS A 46 -0.26 0.90 -12.18
CA HIS A 46 -1.20 0.21 -11.28
C HIS A 46 -0.49 -0.53 -10.15
N ASN A 47 0.73 -1.04 -10.37
CA ASN A 47 1.52 -1.75 -9.36
C ASN A 47 2.79 -0.99 -8.96
N GLN A 48 2.90 0.30 -9.31
CA GLN A 48 4.01 1.14 -8.90
C GLN A 48 3.52 2.41 -8.22
N VAL A 49 4.02 2.65 -7.02
CA VAL A 49 3.65 3.81 -6.19
C VAL A 49 4.88 4.56 -5.72
N LYS A 50 4.75 5.88 -5.60
CA LYS A 50 5.78 6.75 -5.03
C LYS A 50 5.39 7.15 -3.62
N THR A 51 6.39 7.26 -2.76
CA THR A 51 6.21 7.70 -1.38
C THR A 51 6.63 9.15 -1.17
N SER A 52 6.29 9.71 0.00
CA SER A 52 6.69 11.05 0.41
C SER A 52 8.21 11.23 0.52
N SER A 53 8.96 10.16 0.75
CA SER A 53 10.44 10.18 0.70
C SER A 53 11.00 10.11 -0.73
N GLY A 54 10.13 10.15 -1.75
CA GLY A 54 10.48 10.04 -3.15
C GLY A 54 10.76 8.63 -3.65
N ALA A 55 10.74 7.60 -2.79
CA ALA A 55 11.04 6.23 -3.17
C ALA A 55 9.91 5.62 -3.99
N VAL A 56 10.26 4.82 -5.01
CA VAL A 56 9.30 4.12 -5.87
C VAL A 56 9.29 2.64 -5.52
N TYR A 57 8.09 2.11 -5.27
CA TYR A 57 7.86 0.71 -4.92
C TYR A 57 7.09 0.00 -6.03
N LEU A 58 7.64 -1.14 -6.48
CA LEU A 58 6.97 -2.11 -7.34
C LEU A 58 6.32 -3.20 -6.48
N LEU A 59 4.99 -3.28 -6.54
CA LEU A 59 4.16 -4.20 -5.78
C LEU A 59 3.95 -5.49 -6.59
N GLN A 60 4.57 -6.57 -6.15
CA GLN A 60 4.54 -7.83 -6.88
C GLN A 60 3.44 -8.77 -6.36
N GLY A 61 2.63 -9.26 -7.30
CA GLY A 61 1.55 -10.19 -7.00
C GLY A 61 0.33 -9.49 -6.39
N LYS A 62 -0.59 -10.31 -5.86
CA LYS A 62 -1.80 -9.81 -5.22
C LYS A 62 -1.49 -9.26 -3.83
N ILE A 63 -2.30 -8.31 -3.38
CA ILE A 63 -2.28 -7.84 -2.00
C ILE A 63 -2.51 -9.02 -1.03
N ASP A 64 -1.87 -8.99 0.13
CA ASP A 64 -2.08 -9.94 1.21
C ASP A 64 -3.43 -9.69 1.89
N SER A 65 -4.49 -10.13 1.21
CA SER A 65 -5.87 -9.96 1.64
C SER A 65 -6.20 -10.73 2.93
N ALA A 66 -5.47 -11.80 3.22
CA ALA A 66 -5.65 -12.56 4.46
C ALA A 66 -5.15 -11.75 5.66
N ALA A 67 -3.94 -11.20 5.58
CA ALA A 67 -3.39 -10.33 6.62
C ALA A 67 -4.28 -9.09 6.84
N MET A 68 -4.69 -8.41 5.77
CA MET A 68 -5.54 -7.22 5.89
C MET A 68 -6.91 -7.51 6.52
N ARG A 69 -7.55 -8.63 6.16
CA ARG A 69 -8.82 -9.03 6.81
C ARG A 69 -8.63 -9.29 8.30
N LYS A 70 -7.54 -9.96 8.70
CA LYS A 70 -7.21 -10.23 10.11
C LYS A 70 -7.01 -8.92 10.90
N GLU A 71 -6.53 -7.88 10.24
CA GLU A 71 -6.35 -6.53 10.82
C GLU A 71 -7.61 -5.65 10.75
N GLY A 72 -8.75 -6.21 10.33
CA GLY A 72 -10.05 -5.53 10.35
C GLY A 72 -10.31 -4.61 9.15
N PHE A 73 -9.53 -4.71 8.06
CA PHE A 73 -9.84 -3.97 6.84
C PHE A 73 -11.11 -4.52 6.18
N PRO A 74 -12.06 -3.66 5.75
CA PRO A 74 -13.26 -4.09 5.04
C PRO A 74 -12.93 -4.82 3.73
N TYR A 75 -13.64 -5.90 3.43
CA TYR A 75 -13.44 -6.66 2.19
C TYR A 75 -13.56 -5.79 0.92
N ARG A 76 -14.53 -4.86 0.91
CA ARG A 76 -14.74 -3.92 -0.21
C ARG A 76 -13.52 -3.04 -0.44
N PHE A 77 -12.87 -2.57 0.63
CA PHE A 77 -11.64 -1.80 0.54
C PHE A 77 -10.51 -2.66 -0.05
N ILE A 78 -10.24 -3.83 0.53
CA ILE A 78 -9.17 -4.73 0.07
C ILE A 78 -9.32 -5.07 -1.42
N LYS A 79 -10.55 -5.39 -1.86
CA LYS A 79 -10.84 -5.78 -3.25
C LYS A 79 -10.43 -4.70 -4.26
N ARG A 80 -10.58 -3.41 -3.92
CA ARG A 80 -10.18 -2.27 -4.75
C ARG A 80 -8.66 -2.23 -5.02
N PHE A 81 -7.86 -2.89 -4.18
CA PHE A 81 -6.40 -2.91 -4.27
C PHE A 81 -5.79 -4.26 -4.66
N THR A 82 -6.60 -5.24 -5.08
CA THR A 82 -6.16 -6.64 -5.30
C THR A 82 -4.88 -6.76 -6.13
N PHE A 83 -4.73 -5.93 -7.17
CA PHE A 83 -3.57 -5.94 -8.08
C PHE A 83 -2.75 -4.64 -8.02
N GLY A 84 -2.95 -3.82 -6.98
CA GLY A 84 -2.33 -2.51 -6.84
C GLY A 84 -3.34 -1.36 -6.84
N PHE A 85 -2.88 -0.17 -7.20
CA PHE A 85 -3.59 1.10 -7.08
C PHE A 85 -4.29 1.49 -8.40
N SER A 86 -5.62 1.59 -8.37
CA SER A 86 -6.40 2.12 -9.49
C SER A 86 -6.17 3.64 -9.64
N ARG A 87 -6.66 4.27 -10.71
CA ARG A 87 -6.59 5.74 -10.84
C ARG A 87 -7.37 6.49 -9.74
N ARG A 88 -8.42 5.87 -9.20
CA ARG A 88 -9.30 6.41 -8.14
C ARG A 88 -8.86 6.04 -6.73
N TRP A 89 -7.64 5.51 -6.57
CA TRP A 89 -7.17 5.00 -5.28
C TRP A 89 -7.25 6.03 -4.15
N LYS A 90 -6.99 7.32 -4.45
CA LYS A 90 -7.04 8.40 -3.45
C LYS A 90 -8.44 8.55 -2.88
N GLU A 91 -9.48 8.53 -3.72
CA GLU A 91 -10.89 8.58 -3.28
C GLU A 91 -11.20 7.40 -2.35
N TYR A 92 -10.73 6.19 -2.70
CA TYR A 92 -10.98 4.99 -1.90
C TYR A 92 -10.27 5.01 -0.55
N VAL A 93 -9.09 5.64 -0.48
CA VAL A 93 -8.36 5.82 0.76
C VAL A 93 -9.01 6.90 1.62
N GLU A 94 -9.41 8.02 1.03
CA GLU A 94 -10.06 9.11 1.77
C GLU A 94 -11.37 8.62 2.39
N GLU A 95 -12.25 8.00 1.60
CA GLU A 95 -13.51 7.39 2.08
C GLU A 95 -13.26 6.45 3.28
N PHE A 96 -12.25 5.58 3.16
CA PHE A 96 -11.89 4.64 4.22
C PHE A 96 -11.31 5.31 5.47
N LEU A 97 -10.50 6.36 5.33
CA LEU A 97 -9.92 7.08 6.46
C LEU A 97 -10.94 7.95 7.17
N GLU A 98 -11.86 8.58 6.44
CA GLU A 98 -12.99 9.33 7.00
C GLU A 98 -13.89 8.41 7.84
N GLU A 99 -14.23 7.23 7.34
CA GLU A 99 -15.00 6.22 8.09
C GLU A 99 -14.33 5.82 9.42
N ARG A 100 -12.99 5.84 9.49
CA ARG A 100 -12.23 5.50 10.71
C ARG A 100 -12.02 6.66 11.68
N ARG A 101 -12.28 7.90 11.26
CA ARG A 101 -12.21 9.09 12.13
C ARG A 101 -13.55 9.39 12.82
N ARG A 102 -14.64 8.82 12.31
CA ARG A 102 -15.97 8.85 12.92
C ARG A 102 -16.03 7.88 14.10
#